data_AF-A0A7V5VL52-F1
#
_entry.id   AF-A0A7V5VL52-F1
#
_cell.length_a   1.000
_cell.length_b   1.000
_cell.length_c   1.000
_cell.angle_alpha   90.00
_cell.angle_beta   90.00
_cell.angle_gamma   90.00
#
_symmetry.space_group_name_H-M   'P 1'
#
loop_
_entity.id
_entity.type
_entity.pdbx_description
1 polymer ?
#
loop_
_entity_poly.entity_id
_entity_poly.type
_entity_poly.pdbx_seq_one_letter_code
_entity_poly.pdbx_strand_id
1 'polypeptide(L)'
;MAITRETYEQQLREHLRHCRQARPIPALEMLSPLEEAQYRILGGHLIQWLQSWGPGLLSERATLEQIFGREATQPLICFQTSIPGLVAAQQILGEEHPRVVYGLCEEFRAFPIRDELFQYHVELISLFEPGNAAKFGGELVSRYPLREGEQYWFHYDETVLGNLFARGCRHLWKWDGKQLTLLEEAFERWLS
;
A
#
# COMPACT_ATOMS: atom_id res chain seq x y z
N MET A 1 15.66 -24.68 -10.50
CA MET A 1 16.59 -24.11 -9.50
C MET A 1 15.78 -23.23 -8.57
N ALA A 2 16.05 -23.26 -7.27
CA ALA A 2 15.42 -22.31 -6.34
C ALA A 2 15.95 -20.90 -6.64
N ILE A 3 15.07 -19.91 -6.66
CA ILE A 3 15.47 -18.51 -6.85
C ILE A 3 16.09 -17.98 -5.55
N THR A 4 17.24 -17.32 -5.64
CA THR A 4 17.85 -16.65 -4.47
C THR A 4 17.16 -15.33 -4.19
N ARG A 5 17.31 -14.81 -2.97
CA ARG A 5 16.82 -13.50 -2.58
C ARG A 5 17.35 -12.39 -3.49
N GLU A 6 18.65 -12.36 -3.75
CA GLU A 6 19.29 -11.34 -4.58
C GLU A 6 18.72 -11.36 -6.00
N THR A 7 18.51 -12.57 -6.53
CA THR A 7 17.95 -12.80 -7.86
C THR A 7 16.48 -12.36 -7.92
N TYR A 8 15.71 -12.55 -6.84
CA TYR A 8 14.33 -12.06 -6.72
C TYR A 8 14.29 -10.53 -6.67
N GLU A 9 15.05 -9.91 -5.77
CA GLU A 9 15.08 -8.46 -5.59
C GLU A 9 15.53 -7.74 -6.86
N GLN A 10 16.58 -8.24 -7.53
CA GLN A 10 17.07 -7.67 -8.78
C GLN A 10 16.01 -7.70 -9.87
N GLN A 11 15.35 -8.85 -10.06
CA GLN A 11 14.33 -8.99 -11.11
C GLN A 11 13.08 -8.17 -10.83
N LEU A 12 12.67 -8.04 -9.56
CA LEU A 12 11.53 -7.19 -9.20
C LEU A 12 11.85 -5.71 -9.47
N ARG A 13 13.04 -5.24 -9.10
CA ARG A 13 13.48 -3.86 -9.38
C ARG A 13 13.55 -3.60 -10.88
N GLU A 14 14.09 -4.54 -11.65
CA GLU A 14 14.16 -4.44 -13.10
C GLU A 14 12.77 -4.41 -13.74
N HIS A 15 11.86 -5.27 -13.29
CA HIS A 15 10.46 -5.27 -13.73
C HIS A 15 9.78 -3.92 -13.47
N LEU A 16 9.87 -3.41 -12.24
CA LEU A 16 9.28 -2.11 -11.90
C LEU A 16 9.92 -0.97 -12.70
N ARG A 17 11.24 -1.00 -12.95
CA ARG A 17 11.92 -0.02 -13.81
C ARG A 17 11.36 -0.04 -15.23
N HIS A 18 11.15 -1.21 -15.82
CA HIS A 18 10.51 -1.33 -17.14
C HIS A 18 9.08 -0.78 -17.13
N CYS A 19 8.30 -1.06 -16.08
CA CYS A 19 6.97 -0.47 -15.93
C CYS A 19 7.03 1.07 -15.87
N ARG A 20 7.99 1.65 -15.14
CA ARG A 20 8.18 3.10 -15.04
C ARG A 20 8.63 3.74 -16.36
N GLN A 21 9.43 3.04 -17.18
CA GLN A 21 9.79 3.50 -18.52
C GLN A 21 8.58 3.54 -19.47
N ALA A 22 7.73 2.51 -19.41
CA ALA A 22 6.53 2.42 -20.24
C ALA A 22 5.42 3.40 -19.78
N ARG A 23 5.33 3.65 -18.48
CA ARG A 23 4.33 4.51 -17.86
C ARG A 23 4.99 5.37 -16.78
N PRO A 24 5.61 6.51 -17.13
CA PRO A 24 6.25 7.40 -16.15
C PRO A 24 5.29 7.82 -15.03
N ILE A 25 5.85 8.09 -13.85
CA ILE A 25 5.08 8.69 -12.75
C ILE A 25 4.74 10.12 -13.17
N PRO A 26 3.46 10.56 -13.12
CA PRO A 26 3.11 11.92 -13.46
C PRO A 26 3.70 12.92 -12.47
N ALA A 27 3.95 14.15 -12.91
CA ALA A 27 4.32 15.23 -12.01
C ALA A 27 3.16 15.59 -11.06
N LEU A 28 3.47 16.16 -9.90
CA LEU A 28 2.47 16.47 -8.86
C LEU A 28 1.36 17.40 -9.38
N GLU A 29 1.72 18.39 -10.19
CA GLU A 29 0.82 19.35 -10.82
C GLU A 29 -0.15 18.74 -11.85
N MET A 30 0.07 17.48 -12.24
CA MET A 30 -0.84 16.74 -13.14
C MET A 30 -1.93 15.99 -12.38
N LEU A 31 -1.86 15.91 -11.04
CA LEU A 31 -2.89 15.26 -10.25
C LEU A 31 -4.18 16.11 -10.25
N SER A 32 -5.33 15.44 -10.35
CA SER A 32 -6.61 16.07 -10.07
C SER A 32 -6.73 16.49 -8.60
N PRO A 33 -7.67 17.39 -8.23
CA PRO A 33 -7.84 17.81 -6.85
C PRO A 33 -8.07 16.66 -5.86
N LEU A 34 -8.83 15.64 -6.27
CA LEU A 34 -9.04 14.44 -5.45
C LEU A 34 -7.73 13.63 -5.32
N GLU A 35 -7.02 13.42 -6.41
CA GLU A 35 -5.74 12.71 -6.40
C GLU A 35 -4.69 13.42 -5.55
N GLU A 36 -4.63 14.75 -5.58
CA GLU A 36 -3.74 15.52 -4.70
C GLU A 36 -4.10 15.31 -3.22
N ALA A 37 -5.39 15.28 -2.87
CA ALA A 37 -5.83 14.98 -1.51
C ALA A 37 -5.43 13.54 -1.09
N GLN A 38 -5.60 12.56 -1.98
CA GLN A 38 -5.17 11.18 -1.77
C GLN A 38 -3.65 11.07 -1.62
N TYR A 39 -2.87 11.77 -2.46
CA TYR A 39 -1.41 11.82 -2.41
C TYR A 39 -0.91 12.20 -1.02
N ARG A 40 -1.51 13.23 -0.39
CA ARG A 40 -1.13 13.66 0.96
C ARG A 40 -1.38 12.58 2.02
N ILE A 41 -2.53 11.92 1.95
CA ILE A 41 -2.91 10.87 2.91
C ILE A 41 -2.01 9.64 2.73
N LEU A 42 -1.83 9.18 1.49
CA LEU A 42 -1.00 8.02 1.17
C LEU A 42 0.48 8.27 1.51
N GLY A 43 0.99 9.48 1.26
CA GLY A 43 2.34 9.88 1.65
C GLY A 43 2.51 9.93 3.18
N GLY A 44 1.54 10.51 3.89
CA GLY A 44 1.54 10.51 5.36
C GLY A 44 1.51 9.10 5.94
N HIS A 45 0.71 8.22 5.36
CA HIS A 45 0.63 6.80 5.72
C HIS A 45 1.97 6.08 5.51
N LEU A 46 2.61 6.27 4.35
CA LEU A 46 3.93 5.69 4.06
C LEU A 46 4.98 6.15 5.09
N ILE A 47 5.03 7.44 5.42
CA ILE A 47 5.95 7.98 6.44
C ILE A 47 5.67 7.34 7.79
N GLN A 48 4.40 7.29 8.20
CA GLN A 48 3.99 6.72 9.48
C GLN A 48 4.33 5.23 9.58
N TRP A 49 4.14 4.48 8.50
CA TRP A 49 4.52 3.08 8.45
C TRP A 49 6.05 2.94 8.58
N LEU A 50 6.84 3.68 7.80
CA LEU A 50 8.30 3.57 7.81
C LEU A 50 8.92 3.96 9.16
N GLN A 51 8.35 4.96 9.84
CA GLN A 51 8.92 5.52 11.06
C GLN A 51 8.34 4.94 12.35
N SER A 52 7.11 4.42 12.31
CA SER A 52 6.40 3.97 13.51
C SER A 52 6.05 2.48 13.46
N TRP A 53 5.11 2.09 12.60
CA TRP A 53 4.49 0.77 12.70
C TRP A 53 5.29 -0.36 12.05
N GLY A 54 5.92 -0.07 10.91
CA GLY A 54 6.71 -1.01 10.12
C GLY A 54 7.88 -1.61 10.88
N PRO A 55 8.70 -0.82 11.61
CA PRO A 55 9.79 -1.37 12.42
C PRO A 55 9.34 -2.42 13.44
N GLY A 56 8.21 -2.18 14.13
CA GLY A 56 7.63 -3.14 15.07
C GLY A 56 7.22 -4.44 14.37
N LEU A 57 6.54 -4.34 13.23
CA LEU A 57 6.15 -5.50 12.43
C LEU A 57 7.33 -6.32 11.92
N LEU A 58 8.36 -5.66 11.42
CA LEU A 58 9.55 -6.33 10.93
C LEU A 58 10.30 -7.04 12.05
N SER A 59 10.27 -6.48 13.27
CA SER A 59 10.80 -7.13 14.48
C SER A 59 9.99 -8.36 14.89
N GLU A 60 8.66 -8.28 14.83
CA GLU A 60 7.77 -9.43 15.09
C GLU A 60 8.02 -10.55 14.09
N ARG A 61 8.09 -10.23 12.79
CA ARG A 61 8.46 -11.18 11.73
C ARG A 61 9.81 -11.84 12.01
N ALA A 62 10.84 -11.06 12.32
CA ALA A 62 12.17 -11.61 12.59
C ALA A 62 12.18 -12.58 13.78
N THR A 63 11.37 -12.30 14.81
CA THR A 63 11.20 -13.19 15.97
C THR A 63 10.52 -14.51 15.57
N LEU A 64 9.47 -14.44 14.76
CA LEU A 64 8.76 -15.63 14.29
C LEU A 64 9.63 -16.50 13.39
N GLU A 65 10.40 -15.90 12.47
CA GLU A 65 11.34 -16.63 11.62
C GLU A 65 12.37 -17.41 12.45
N GLN A 66 12.91 -16.81 13.52
CA GLN A 66 13.81 -17.50 14.45
C GLN A 66 13.14 -18.69 15.16
N ILE A 67 11.89 -18.53 15.61
CA ILE A 67 11.11 -19.60 16.25
C ILE A 67 10.91 -20.78 15.29
N PHE A 68 10.68 -20.50 14.00
CA PHE A 68 10.53 -21.53 12.97
C PHE A 68 11.86 -22.05 12.42
N GLY A 69 13.01 -21.68 13.02
CA GLY A 69 14.33 -22.15 12.62
C GLY A 69 14.80 -21.64 11.26
N ARG A 70 14.23 -20.51 10.80
CA ARG A 70 14.63 -19.85 9.55
C ARG A 70 15.62 -18.73 9.85
N GLU A 71 16.52 -18.47 8.91
CA GLU A 71 17.45 -17.36 9.03
C GLU A 71 16.70 -16.04 8.91
N ALA A 72 16.78 -15.20 9.95
CA ALA A 72 16.12 -13.90 9.97
C ALA A 72 16.77 -12.97 8.94
N THR A 73 16.16 -12.84 7.77
CA THR A 73 16.55 -11.88 6.73
C THR A 73 15.76 -10.58 6.87
N GLN A 74 16.38 -9.45 6.53
CA GLN A 74 15.69 -8.17 6.36
C GLN A 74 14.93 -8.22 5.02
N PRO A 75 13.59 -8.30 5.01
CA PRO A 75 12.84 -8.43 3.76
C PRO A 75 12.88 -7.11 2.98
N LEU A 76 12.68 -7.23 1.66
CA LEU A 76 12.33 -6.10 0.80
C LEU A 76 10.91 -5.65 1.12
N ILE A 77 10.68 -4.34 1.21
CA ILE A 77 9.34 -3.79 1.42
C ILE A 77 8.74 -3.42 0.06
N CYS A 78 7.63 -4.06 -0.30
CA CYS A 78 6.89 -3.81 -1.53
C CYS A 78 5.70 -2.89 -1.23
N PHE A 79 5.86 -1.59 -1.51
CA PHE A 79 4.79 -0.61 -1.36
C PHE A 79 3.89 -0.60 -2.60
N GLN A 80 2.69 -1.16 -2.47
CA GLN A 80 1.70 -1.22 -3.53
C GLN A 80 0.66 -0.12 -3.35
N THR A 81 0.43 0.68 -4.38
CA THR A 81 -0.40 1.89 -4.28
C THR A 81 -1.10 2.22 -5.59
N SER A 82 -1.96 3.25 -5.58
CA SER A 82 -2.44 3.96 -6.76
C SER A 82 -1.46 5.07 -7.20
N ILE A 83 -1.76 5.72 -8.33
CA ILE A 83 -0.96 6.82 -8.92
C ILE A 83 -0.62 7.93 -7.89
N PRO A 84 -1.56 8.47 -7.10
CA PRO A 84 -1.22 9.48 -6.09
C PRO A 84 -0.17 9.02 -5.08
N GLY A 85 -0.22 7.77 -4.63
CA GLY A 85 0.79 7.26 -3.71
C GLY A 85 2.12 6.93 -4.38
N LEU A 86 2.15 6.68 -5.70
CA LEU A 86 3.43 6.64 -6.44
C LEU A 86 4.12 7.99 -6.46
N VAL A 87 3.37 9.06 -6.70
CA VAL A 87 3.91 10.44 -6.65
C VAL A 87 4.46 10.71 -5.24
N ALA A 88 3.74 10.32 -4.19
CA ALA A 88 4.20 10.45 -2.81
C ALA A 88 5.47 9.62 -2.55
N ALA A 89 5.48 8.35 -2.94
CA ALA A 89 6.61 7.46 -2.76
C ALA A 89 7.87 8.00 -3.47
N GLN A 90 7.76 8.48 -4.71
CA GLN A 90 8.89 9.04 -5.44
C GLN A 90 9.47 10.28 -4.74
N GLN A 91 8.63 11.14 -4.16
CA GLN A 91 9.11 12.32 -3.44
C GLN A 91 9.74 11.98 -2.09
N ILE A 92 9.23 10.96 -1.39
CA ILE A 92 9.71 10.56 -0.06
C ILE A 92 10.97 9.69 -0.16
N LEU A 93 11.01 8.76 -1.12
CA LEU A 93 12.02 7.71 -1.23
C LEU A 93 13.05 7.96 -2.34
N GLY A 94 12.78 8.88 -3.28
CA GLY A 94 13.55 9.03 -4.51
C GLY A 94 13.29 7.91 -5.51
N GLU A 95 14.05 7.90 -6.61
CA GLU A 95 13.90 6.89 -7.68
C GLU A 95 14.30 5.47 -7.25
N GLU A 96 15.29 5.36 -6.36
CA GLU A 96 15.77 4.09 -5.84
C GLU A 96 15.94 4.17 -4.32
N HIS A 97 15.38 3.19 -3.61
CA HIS A 97 15.55 3.02 -2.18
C HIS A 97 16.10 1.62 -1.86
N PRO A 98 17.08 1.49 -0.94
CA PRO A 98 17.77 0.22 -0.70
C PRO A 98 16.84 -0.87 -0.15
N ARG A 99 15.79 -0.49 0.58
CA ARG A 99 14.91 -1.43 1.27
C ARG A 99 13.45 -1.42 0.81
N VAL A 100 13.08 -0.46 -0.02
CA VAL A 100 11.69 -0.26 -0.44
C VAL A 100 11.66 -0.22 -1.96
N VAL A 101 10.73 -0.96 -2.54
CA VAL A 101 10.30 -0.80 -3.92
C VAL A 101 8.84 -0.40 -3.91
N TYR A 102 8.43 0.40 -4.88
CA TYR A 102 7.07 0.91 -4.95
C TYR A 102 6.54 0.81 -6.38
N GLY A 103 5.25 0.55 -6.50
CA GLY A 103 4.60 0.24 -7.78
C GLY A 103 3.08 0.21 -7.67
N LEU A 104 2.41 0.17 -8.81
CA LEU A 104 0.97 -0.03 -8.86
C LEU A 104 0.63 -1.48 -8.50
N CYS A 105 -0.54 -1.70 -7.88
CA CYS A 105 -0.96 -3.06 -7.52
C CYS A 105 -1.03 -4.01 -8.74
N GLU A 106 -1.36 -3.53 -9.94
CA GLU A 106 -1.30 -4.35 -11.14
C GLU A 106 0.13 -4.70 -11.59
N GLU A 107 1.13 -3.87 -11.26
CA GLU A 107 2.51 -4.11 -11.64
C GLU A 107 3.12 -5.24 -10.82
N PHE A 108 2.83 -5.27 -9.52
CA PHE A 108 3.17 -6.39 -8.65
C PHE A 108 2.45 -7.67 -9.07
N ARG A 109 1.15 -7.59 -9.40
CA ARG A 109 0.39 -8.75 -9.91
C ARG A 109 0.92 -9.29 -11.25
N ALA A 110 1.50 -8.43 -12.08
CA ALA A 110 2.09 -8.80 -13.36
C ALA A 110 3.53 -9.35 -13.23
N PHE A 111 4.16 -9.26 -12.06
CA PHE A 111 5.50 -9.78 -11.84
C PHE A 111 5.48 -11.32 -11.86
N PRO A 112 6.23 -11.99 -12.75
CA PRO A 112 6.05 -13.43 -13.00
C PRO A 112 6.67 -14.32 -11.92
N ILE A 113 7.57 -13.80 -11.09
CA ILE A 113 8.24 -14.56 -10.06
C ILE A 113 7.48 -14.45 -8.75
N ARG A 114 7.11 -15.59 -8.20
CA ARG A 114 6.42 -15.67 -6.92
C ARG A 114 7.38 -15.97 -5.79
N ASP A 115 7.24 -15.23 -4.70
CA ASP A 115 7.75 -15.60 -3.39
C ASP A 115 6.57 -16.14 -2.56
N GLU A 116 6.14 -17.37 -2.87
CA GLU A 116 4.92 -17.99 -2.31
C GLU A 116 4.99 -18.17 -0.79
N LEU A 117 6.20 -18.20 -0.25
CA LEU A 117 6.44 -18.33 1.18
C LEU A 117 6.77 -16.98 1.84
N PHE A 118 6.78 -15.88 1.07
CA PHE A 118 7.07 -14.51 1.52
C PHE A 118 8.39 -14.44 2.33
N GLN A 119 9.40 -15.14 1.83
CA GLN A 119 10.71 -15.21 2.46
C GLN A 119 11.52 -13.94 2.21
N TYR A 120 11.32 -13.30 1.07
CA TYR A 120 12.14 -12.24 0.53
C TYR A 120 11.46 -10.87 0.64
N HIS A 121 10.13 -10.81 0.66
CA HIS A 121 9.42 -9.53 0.76
C HIS A 121 8.30 -9.49 1.80
N VAL A 122 7.90 -8.27 2.12
CA VAL A 122 6.66 -7.93 2.81
C VAL A 122 5.88 -6.96 1.94
N GLU A 123 4.56 -7.00 2.01
CA GLU A 123 3.71 -6.08 1.24
C GLU A 123 3.15 -5.03 2.16
N LEU A 124 3.28 -3.77 1.75
CA LEU A 124 2.54 -2.64 2.30
C LEU A 124 1.60 -2.14 1.21
N ILE A 125 0.31 -2.33 1.39
CA ILE A 125 -0.71 -1.91 0.43
C ILE A 125 -1.41 -0.68 1.00
N SER A 126 -1.38 0.43 0.27
CA SER A 126 -2.05 1.67 0.65
C SER A 126 -2.63 2.32 -0.58
N LEU A 127 -3.96 2.33 -0.72
CA LEU A 127 -4.63 2.90 -1.88
C LEU A 127 -6.06 3.34 -1.57
N PHE A 128 -6.61 4.19 -2.44
CA PHE A 128 -7.99 4.63 -2.37
C PHE A 128 -8.86 3.89 -3.39
N GLU A 129 -10.04 3.47 -2.94
CA GLU A 129 -11.09 2.88 -3.79
C GLU A 129 -12.39 3.69 -3.65
N PRO A 130 -13.16 3.87 -4.74
CA PRO A 130 -14.48 4.48 -4.64
C PRO A 130 -15.39 3.70 -3.69
N GLY A 131 -16.04 4.41 -2.78
CA GLY A 131 -16.99 3.80 -1.86
C GLY A 131 -18.30 3.46 -2.57
N ASN A 132 -18.53 2.17 -2.82
CA ASN A 132 -19.78 1.73 -3.42
C ASN A 132 -20.89 1.63 -2.35
N ALA A 133 -21.72 2.67 -2.21
CA ALA A 133 -22.83 2.68 -1.26
C ALA A 133 -23.77 1.46 -1.40
N ALA A 134 -23.92 0.90 -2.60
CA ALA A 134 -24.73 -0.31 -2.81
C ALA A 134 -24.11 -1.57 -2.17
N LYS A 135 -22.78 -1.61 -2.04
CA LYS A 135 -22.04 -2.71 -1.42
C LYS A 135 -22.09 -2.68 0.11
N PHE A 136 -22.09 -1.48 0.71
CA PHE A 136 -22.00 -1.30 2.16
C PHE A 136 -23.35 -1.06 2.85
N GLY A 137 -24.45 -1.10 2.08
CA GLY A 137 -25.82 -1.15 2.59
C GLY A 137 -26.39 0.19 3.06
N GLY A 138 -27.68 0.16 3.45
CA GLY A 138 -28.41 1.35 3.92
C GLY A 138 -27.89 1.94 5.23
N GLU A 139 -27.17 1.15 6.04
CA GLU A 139 -26.61 1.60 7.32
C GLU A 139 -25.51 2.67 7.14
N LEU A 140 -24.62 2.49 6.16
CA LEU A 140 -23.59 3.47 5.82
C LEU A 140 -24.22 4.82 5.46
N VAL A 141 -25.23 4.80 4.59
CA VAL A 141 -25.94 6.00 4.12
C VAL A 141 -26.72 6.65 5.26
N SER A 142 -27.31 5.85 6.17
CA SER A 142 -28.02 6.35 7.33
C SER A 142 -27.09 7.02 8.34
N ARG A 143 -25.90 6.46 8.57
CA ARG A 143 -24.94 6.95 9.58
C ARG A 143 -24.14 8.15 9.07
N TYR A 144 -23.81 8.17 7.78
CA TYR A 144 -22.94 9.17 7.18
C TYR A 144 -23.53 9.80 5.91
N PRO A 145 -24.69 10.45 5.98
CA PRO A 145 -25.39 10.93 4.78
C PRO A 145 -24.51 11.86 3.94
N LEU A 146 -24.50 11.62 2.62
CA LEU A 146 -23.84 12.47 1.63
C LEU A 146 -24.80 13.56 1.14
N ARG A 147 -24.26 14.76 0.95
CA ARG A 147 -24.91 15.83 0.19
C ARG A 147 -24.72 15.60 -1.31
N GLU A 148 -25.48 16.34 -2.11
CA GLU A 148 -25.31 16.34 -3.56
C GLU A 148 -23.85 16.68 -3.93
N GLY A 149 -23.26 15.84 -4.80
CA GLY A 149 -21.87 15.97 -5.24
C GLY A 149 -20.82 15.37 -4.29
N GLU A 150 -21.18 15.01 -3.06
CA GLU A 150 -20.25 14.33 -2.15
C GLU A 150 -20.14 12.82 -2.50
N GLN A 151 -18.98 12.22 -2.19
CA GLN A 151 -18.69 10.82 -2.51
C GLN A 151 -17.98 10.12 -1.34
N TYR A 152 -18.28 8.84 -1.14
CA TYR A 152 -17.49 8.00 -0.25
C TYR A 152 -16.22 7.51 -0.94
N TRP A 153 -15.17 7.37 -0.15
CA TRP A 153 -13.90 6.80 -0.53
C TRP A 153 -13.39 5.90 0.59
N PHE A 154 -12.83 4.75 0.23
CA PHE A 154 -12.16 3.89 1.19
C PHE A 154 -10.66 3.99 0.99
N HIS A 155 -9.94 4.30 2.07
CA HIS A 155 -8.50 4.11 2.11
C HIS A 155 -8.24 2.72 2.67
N TYR A 156 -7.71 1.85 1.80
CA TYR A 156 -7.24 0.53 2.16
C TYR A 156 -5.82 0.63 2.71
N ASP A 157 -5.59 0.08 3.89
CA ASP A 157 -4.28 -0.07 4.52
C ASP A 157 -4.09 -1.54 4.90
N GLU A 158 -3.07 -2.18 4.36
CA GLU A 158 -2.73 -3.54 4.72
C GLU A 158 -1.22 -3.76 4.75
N THR A 159 -0.76 -4.50 5.76
CA THR A 159 0.58 -5.08 5.76
C THR A 159 0.51 -6.60 5.77
N VAL A 160 1.13 -7.22 4.78
CA VAL A 160 1.27 -8.67 4.64
C VAL A 160 2.70 -9.06 5.00
N LEU A 161 2.86 -9.81 6.09
CA LEU A 161 4.15 -10.35 6.55
C LEU A 161 4.30 -11.83 6.16
N GLY A 162 3.71 -12.18 5.02
CA GLY A 162 3.74 -13.52 4.47
C GLY A 162 2.82 -14.51 5.14
N ASN A 163 3.27 -15.76 5.22
CA ASN A 163 2.50 -16.86 5.84
C ASN A 163 2.37 -16.72 7.37
N LEU A 164 2.91 -15.65 7.95
CA LEU A 164 2.83 -15.38 9.39
C LEU A 164 1.49 -14.74 9.75
N PHE A 165 1.20 -13.58 9.14
CA PHE A 165 -0.08 -12.90 9.24
C PHE A 165 -0.18 -11.77 8.22
N ALA A 166 -1.42 -11.38 7.90
CA ALA A 166 -1.75 -10.10 7.32
C ALA A 166 -2.64 -9.31 8.29
N ARG A 167 -2.39 -8.00 8.39
CA ARG A 167 -3.24 -7.09 9.14
C ARG A 167 -3.61 -5.91 8.27
N GLY A 168 -4.88 -5.55 8.27
CA GLY A 168 -5.34 -4.43 7.49
C GLY A 168 -6.64 -3.84 7.99
N CYS A 169 -6.95 -2.68 7.46
CA CYS A 169 -8.19 -1.99 7.71
C CYS A 169 -8.61 -1.13 6.51
N ARG A 170 -9.87 -0.72 6.52
CA ARG A 170 -10.38 0.32 5.63
C ARG A 170 -10.81 1.52 6.43
N HIS A 171 -10.27 2.68 6.13
CA HIS A 171 -10.77 3.95 6.65
C HIS A 171 -11.84 4.49 5.70
N LEU A 172 -12.95 4.97 6.25
CA LEU A 172 -14.02 5.59 5.48
C LEU A 172 -13.78 7.09 5.40
N TRP A 173 -13.72 7.61 4.18
CA TRP A 173 -13.54 9.01 3.87
C TRP A 173 -14.72 9.55 3.07
N LYS A 174 -14.91 10.87 3.18
CA LYS A 174 -15.84 11.65 2.38
C LYS A 174 -15.07 12.66 1.54
N TRP A 175 -15.36 12.71 0.25
CA TRP A 175 -14.93 13.76 -0.66
C TRP A 175 -16.07 14.73 -0.92
N ASP A 176 -15.83 16.03 -0.75
CA ASP A 176 -16.83 17.09 -0.98
C ASP A 176 -16.57 17.93 -2.25
N GLY A 177 -15.67 17.47 -3.12
CA GLY A 177 -15.19 18.25 -4.28
C GLY A 177 -13.96 19.11 -3.97
N LYS A 178 -13.56 19.26 -2.71
CA LYS A 178 -12.42 20.08 -2.30
C LYS A 178 -11.49 19.39 -1.30
N GLN A 179 -12.03 18.64 -0.35
CA GLN A 179 -11.25 17.99 0.71
C GLN A 179 -11.74 16.56 1.01
N LEU A 180 -10.79 15.71 1.37
CA LEU A 180 -11.07 14.40 1.96
C LEU A 180 -11.19 14.56 3.48
N THR A 181 -12.36 14.21 4.01
CA THR A 181 -12.64 14.20 5.45
C THR A 181 -12.78 12.76 5.93
N LEU A 182 -12.01 12.38 6.95
CA LEU A 182 -12.14 11.07 7.58
C LEU A 182 -13.48 11.01 8.33
N LEU A 183 -14.34 10.06 7.97
CA LEU A 183 -15.62 9.82 8.63
C LEU A 183 -15.49 8.78 9.74
N GLU A 184 -14.75 7.71 9.48
CA GLU A 184 -14.51 6.63 10.43
C GLU A 184 -13.17 5.97 10.19
N GLU A 185 -12.36 5.92 11.24
CA GLU A 185 -11.08 5.23 11.20
C GLU A 185 -11.28 3.72 11.33
N ALA A 186 -10.71 2.96 10.37
CA ALA A 186 -10.72 1.51 10.40
C ALA A 186 -12.15 0.97 10.59
N PHE A 187 -13.03 1.48 9.72
CA PHE A 187 -14.44 1.11 9.51
C PHE A 187 -14.60 -0.40 9.33
N GLU A 188 -13.66 -1.02 8.60
CA GLU A 188 -13.47 -2.47 8.57
C GLU A 188 -12.05 -2.79 9.04
N ARG A 189 -11.88 -3.91 9.75
CA ARG A 189 -10.58 -4.39 10.25
C ARG A 189 -10.48 -5.89 10.07
N TRP A 190 -9.29 -6.37 9.73
CA TRP A 190 -9.02 -7.80 9.66
C TRP A 190 -7.60 -8.12 10.14
N LEU A 191 -7.48 -9.35 10.65
CA LEU A 191 -6.25 -10.02 10.97
C LEU A 191 -6.42 -11.46 10.47
N SER A 192 -5.52 -11.92 9.60
CA SER A 192 -5.55 -13.27 9.01
C SER A 192 -4.23 -13.98 9.20
#